data_AF-A0A7C5Q6G9-F1
#
_entry.id   AF-A0A7C5Q6G9-F1
#
_cell.length_a   1.000
_cell.length_b   1.000
_cell.length_c   1.000
_cell.angle_alpha   90.00
_cell.angle_beta   90.00
_cell.angle_gamma   90.00
#
_symmetry.space_group_name_H-M   'P 1'
#
loop_
_entity.id
_entity.type
_entity.pdbx_description
1 polymer ?
#
loop_
_entity_poly.entity_id
_entity_poly.type
_entity_poly.pdbx_seq_one_letter_code
_entity_poly.pdbx_strand_id
1 'polypeptide(L)'
;MKMFQWALLLSAFLFSAGIRAQDQAPGNWFLLDLQSDGYAGLSANKAHEHLLKGKKAQTVIVAVIDSGIDLEHEDLQDILWVNEDEIPGNGIDDDHNGYVDDIHGWNFIGGANGENVNHDSYEIARLYAKYKAMFDGKDPDKLSKKERKMYDEYLEIKKTIDEKREELQGNLDLYSGIKDAINQVKELVGKEELTAEDMDSLQVDDPSLGQAVMILSNVLSQGGTVAELEEQLDGAIEYFSNSLNYGYNPDYDPRSIVGDDYSNVKERGYGNNDAEGPDASHGTHVAGIIAAIRNNNIGIDGVADHVRIMSVRAVPDGDERDKDVANAIIYAVDNGAKVINMSFGKGYAWNKEAVDKAVKYA
;
A
#
# COMPACT_ATOMS: atom_id res chain seq x y z
N MET A 1 -3.62 -2.93 0.02
CA MET A 1 -4.56 -3.85 -0.68
C MET A 1 -6.05 -3.63 -0.36
N LYS A 2 -6.42 -3.08 0.82
CA LYS A 2 -7.81 -2.62 1.06
C LYS A 2 -8.20 -1.45 0.16
N MET A 3 -7.36 -0.41 0.01
CA MET A 3 -7.67 0.80 -0.79
C MET A 3 -8.04 0.57 -2.27
N PHE A 4 -7.46 -0.43 -2.94
CA PHE A 4 -7.74 -0.69 -4.36
C PHE A 4 -9.08 -1.39 -4.60
N GLN A 5 -9.69 -1.98 -3.57
CA GLN A 5 -11.02 -2.61 -3.69
C GLN A 5 -12.16 -1.58 -3.65
N TRP A 6 -12.01 -0.43 -3.00
CA TRP A 6 -13.10 0.53 -2.79
C TRP A 6 -13.39 1.41 -4.00
N ALA A 7 -12.38 1.82 -4.76
CA ALA A 7 -12.57 2.62 -5.98
C ALA A 7 -13.28 1.84 -7.11
N LEU A 8 -13.15 0.50 -7.12
CA LEU A 8 -13.86 -0.38 -8.06
C LEU A 8 -15.28 -0.71 -7.59
N LEU A 9 -15.53 -0.70 -6.27
CA LEU A 9 -16.81 -1.13 -5.68
C LEU A 9 -17.99 -0.21 -6.00
N LEU A 10 -17.78 1.10 -6.17
CA LEU A 10 -18.89 2.00 -6.53
C LEU A 10 -19.32 1.88 -8.00
N SER A 11 -18.41 1.48 -8.90
CA SER A 11 -18.80 1.07 -10.26
C SER A 11 -19.44 -0.34 -10.29
N ALA A 12 -19.09 -1.20 -9.33
CA ALA A 12 -19.64 -2.55 -9.22
C ALA A 12 -21.04 -2.60 -8.57
N PHE A 13 -21.43 -1.59 -7.80
CA PHE A 13 -22.78 -1.51 -7.21
C PHE A 13 -23.90 -1.26 -8.23
N LEU A 14 -23.56 -0.82 -9.45
CA LEU A 14 -24.52 -0.78 -10.57
C LEU A 14 -24.69 -2.14 -11.26
N PHE A 15 -23.95 -3.17 -10.86
CA PHE A 15 -24.06 -4.55 -11.35
C PHE A 15 -23.74 -5.57 -10.23
N SER A 16 -24.40 -5.49 -9.07
CA SER A 16 -24.39 -6.63 -8.13
C SER A 16 -25.35 -7.71 -8.66
N ALA A 17 -24.79 -8.65 -9.43
CA ALA A 17 -25.44 -9.94 -9.67
C ALA A 17 -25.74 -10.59 -8.32
N GLY A 18 -26.99 -11.00 -8.11
CA GLY A 18 -27.47 -11.57 -6.86
C GLY A 18 -26.54 -12.67 -6.34
N ILE A 19 -26.02 -12.45 -5.13
CA ILE A 19 -25.27 -13.46 -4.40
C ILE A 19 -26.27 -14.53 -3.98
N ARG A 20 -26.34 -15.62 -4.74
CA ARG A 20 -26.81 -16.88 -4.18
C ARG A 20 -25.80 -17.26 -3.10
N ALA A 21 -26.28 -17.63 -1.91
CA ALA A 21 -25.48 -18.18 -0.84
C ALA A 21 -24.73 -19.42 -1.35
N GLN A 22 -23.53 -19.20 -1.86
CA GLN A 22 -22.51 -20.22 -2.03
C GLN A 22 -21.95 -20.41 -0.62
N ASP A 23 -21.88 -21.66 -0.14
CA ASP A 23 -21.28 -21.95 1.16
C ASP A 23 -19.93 -21.22 1.24
N GLN A 24 -19.78 -20.36 2.26
CA GLN A 24 -18.54 -19.60 2.43
C GLN A 24 -17.37 -20.57 2.49
N ALA A 25 -16.32 -20.26 1.74
CA ALA A 25 -15.10 -21.05 1.81
C ALA A 25 -14.57 -21.07 3.26
N PRO A 26 -14.01 -22.20 3.74
CA PRO A 26 -13.36 -22.26 5.03
C PRO A 26 -12.32 -21.15 5.17
N GLY A 27 -12.14 -20.60 6.38
CA GLY A 27 -11.20 -19.49 6.60
C GLY A 27 -9.76 -19.79 6.15
N ASN A 28 -9.36 -21.06 6.08
CA ASN A 28 -8.05 -21.53 5.65
C ASN A 28 -8.02 -22.10 4.22
N TRP A 29 -9.02 -21.82 3.37
CA TRP A 29 -9.16 -22.42 2.04
C TRP A 29 -7.90 -22.26 1.17
N PHE A 30 -7.16 -21.17 1.36
CA PHE A 30 -5.94 -20.86 0.62
C PHE A 30 -4.78 -21.85 0.88
N LEU A 31 -4.85 -22.64 1.96
CA LEU A 31 -3.86 -23.69 2.28
C LEU A 31 -4.28 -25.07 1.77
N LEU A 32 -5.53 -25.24 1.35
CA LEU A 32 -6.15 -26.51 0.99
C LEU A 32 -5.78 -26.96 -0.43
N ASP A 33 -6.04 -28.23 -0.74
CA ASP A 33 -5.77 -28.85 -2.03
C ASP A 33 -7.08 -29.20 -2.78
N LEU A 34 -7.08 -28.99 -4.10
CA LEU A 34 -8.28 -29.16 -4.92
C LEU A 34 -8.77 -30.61 -4.94
N GLN A 35 -7.87 -31.59 -4.90
CA GLN A 35 -8.22 -32.99 -5.04
C GLN A 35 -8.64 -33.61 -3.72
N SER A 36 -7.98 -33.28 -2.61
CA SER A 36 -8.31 -33.83 -1.29
C SER A 36 -9.41 -33.05 -0.57
N ASP A 37 -9.40 -31.73 -0.67
CA ASP A 37 -10.25 -30.86 0.14
C ASP A 37 -11.36 -30.17 -0.67
N GLY A 38 -11.25 -30.18 -2.01
CA GLY A 38 -12.24 -29.57 -2.90
C GLY A 38 -12.05 -28.06 -3.12
N TYR A 39 -10.96 -27.46 -2.60
CA TYR A 39 -10.66 -26.04 -2.73
C TYR A 39 -9.38 -25.81 -3.52
N ALA A 40 -9.40 -24.87 -4.46
CA ALA A 40 -8.25 -24.52 -5.30
C ALA A 40 -7.24 -23.63 -4.54
N GLY A 41 -6.74 -24.09 -3.39
CA GLY A 41 -5.68 -23.44 -2.63
C GLY A 41 -4.27 -23.85 -3.06
N LEU A 42 -3.27 -23.38 -2.30
CA LEU A 42 -1.84 -23.61 -2.54
C LEU A 42 -1.40 -25.06 -2.26
N SER A 43 -2.28 -25.90 -1.70
CA SER A 43 -1.92 -27.24 -1.23
C SER A 43 -0.78 -27.24 -0.19
N ALA A 44 -0.67 -26.16 0.59
CA ALA A 44 0.40 -25.96 1.56
C ALA A 44 0.33 -26.98 2.71
N ASN A 45 -0.87 -27.27 3.22
CA ASN A 45 -1.04 -28.29 4.27
C ASN A 45 -0.56 -29.66 3.80
N LYS A 46 -0.95 -30.06 2.59
CA LYS A 46 -0.51 -31.30 1.94
C LYS A 46 1.01 -31.35 1.75
N ALA A 47 1.64 -30.22 1.41
CA ALA A 47 3.10 -30.14 1.29
C ALA A 47 3.80 -30.38 2.63
N HIS A 48 3.32 -29.77 3.72
CA HIS A 48 3.83 -29.99 5.09
C HIS A 48 3.65 -31.45 5.53
N GLU A 49 2.45 -32.02 5.34
CA GLU A 49 2.11 -33.36 5.80
C GLU A 49 2.85 -34.48 5.05
N HIS A 50 3.13 -34.29 3.76
CA HIS A 50 3.64 -35.36 2.89
C HIS A 50 5.01 -35.10 2.26
N LEU A 51 5.31 -33.87 1.83
CA LEU A 51 6.54 -33.56 1.10
C LEU A 51 7.69 -33.14 2.02
N LEU A 52 7.37 -32.47 3.13
CA LEU A 52 8.35 -31.97 4.09
C LEU A 52 8.54 -32.89 5.28
N LYS A 53 7.64 -33.85 5.49
CA LYS A 53 7.72 -34.82 6.59
C LYS A 53 9.06 -35.55 6.63
N GLY A 54 9.75 -35.44 7.77
CA GLY A 54 11.05 -36.08 8.01
C GLY A 54 12.25 -35.36 7.39
N LYS A 55 12.04 -34.22 6.73
CA LYS A 55 13.15 -33.34 6.32
C LYS A 55 13.61 -32.49 7.51
N LYS A 56 14.91 -32.21 7.56
CA LYS A 56 15.48 -31.30 8.55
C LYS A 56 15.20 -29.86 8.12
N ALA A 57 14.44 -29.12 8.91
CA ALA A 57 14.20 -27.70 8.68
C ALA A 57 15.50 -26.89 8.86
N GLN A 58 15.59 -25.80 8.10
CA GLN A 58 16.62 -24.78 8.25
C GLN A 58 15.90 -23.44 8.40
N THR A 59 16.26 -22.67 9.41
CA THR A 59 15.68 -21.34 9.58
C THR A 59 16.21 -20.41 8.50
N VAL A 60 15.29 -19.74 7.82
CA VAL A 60 15.59 -18.82 6.72
C VAL A 60 15.10 -17.41 7.08
N ILE A 61 15.95 -16.41 6.89
CA ILE A 61 15.53 -15.00 7.00
C ILE A 61 14.86 -14.59 5.68
N VAL A 62 13.63 -14.08 5.79
CA VAL A 62 12.85 -13.51 4.71
C VAL A 62 12.68 -12.02 4.98
N ALA A 63 13.29 -11.18 4.16
CA ALA A 63 13.09 -9.74 4.23
C ALA A 63 11.79 -9.37 3.50
N VAL A 64 10.93 -8.60 4.17
CA VAL A 64 9.72 -8.04 3.60
C VAL A 64 9.96 -6.55 3.38
N ILE A 65 10.22 -6.17 2.13
CA ILE A 65 10.36 -4.77 1.74
C ILE A 65 8.97 -4.23 1.42
N ASP A 66 8.43 -3.42 2.32
CA ASP A 66 7.03 -2.96 2.26
C ASP A 66 6.84 -1.62 3.02
N SER A 67 5.61 -1.35 3.43
CA SER A 67 5.18 -0.29 4.34
C SER A 67 5.61 -0.51 5.79
N GLY A 68 6.17 -1.66 6.15
CA GLY A 68 6.49 -1.99 7.54
C GLY A 68 5.54 -3.05 8.09
N ILE A 69 5.86 -3.55 9.28
CA ILE A 69 5.19 -4.68 9.92
C ILE A 69 4.89 -4.27 11.37
N ASP A 70 3.69 -4.58 11.84
CA ASP A 70 3.30 -4.47 13.24
C ASP A 70 4.17 -5.45 14.04
N LEU A 71 5.14 -4.88 14.77
CA LEU A 71 6.16 -5.66 15.46
C LEU A 71 5.60 -6.32 16.74
N GLU A 72 4.41 -5.90 17.17
CA GLU A 72 3.71 -6.38 18.36
C GLU A 72 2.55 -7.33 18.00
N HIS A 73 2.34 -7.60 16.70
CA HIS A 73 1.24 -8.43 16.22
C HIS A 73 1.29 -9.84 16.86
N GLU A 74 0.17 -10.24 17.47
CA GLU A 74 0.09 -11.45 18.32
C GLU A 74 0.49 -12.74 17.60
N ASP A 75 0.28 -12.80 16.28
CA ASP A 75 0.58 -13.96 15.42
C ASP A 75 1.96 -13.88 14.72
N LEU A 76 2.72 -12.79 14.91
CA LEU A 76 3.99 -12.54 14.20
C LEU A 76 5.17 -12.20 15.12
N GLN A 77 4.96 -11.60 16.28
CA GLN A 77 6.07 -11.12 17.13
C GLN A 77 7.15 -12.19 17.42
N ASP A 78 6.76 -13.46 17.60
CA ASP A 78 7.69 -14.57 17.91
C ASP A 78 8.47 -15.12 16.69
N ILE A 79 8.18 -14.63 15.49
CA ILE A 79 8.88 -15.01 14.25
C ILE A 79 9.69 -13.88 13.64
N LEU A 80 9.68 -12.68 14.23
CA LEU A 80 10.48 -11.57 13.74
C LEU A 80 11.97 -11.96 13.77
N TRP A 81 12.71 -11.53 12.76
CA TRP A 81 14.15 -11.58 12.77
C TRP A 81 14.67 -10.67 13.88
N VAL A 82 15.75 -11.09 14.54
CA VAL A 82 16.42 -10.32 15.58
C VAL A 82 17.86 -10.15 15.13
N ASN A 83 18.33 -8.90 15.02
CA ASN A 83 19.75 -8.62 14.91
C ASN A 83 20.42 -8.93 16.26
N GLU A 84 21.09 -10.07 16.37
CA GLU A 84 21.76 -10.49 17.62
C GLU A 84 23.06 -9.71 17.89
N ASP A 85 23.56 -8.97 16.89
CA ASP A 85 24.77 -8.16 17.00
C ASP A 85 24.49 -6.74 17.55
N GLU A 86 23.21 -6.38 17.74
CA GLU A 86 22.76 -5.09 18.29
C GLU A 86 22.27 -5.19 19.74
N ILE A 87 22.43 -4.12 20.53
CA ILE A 87 21.84 -3.99 21.87
C ILE A 87 20.63 -3.06 21.80
N PRO A 88 19.39 -3.57 22.00
CA PRO A 88 18.18 -2.78 21.83
C PRO A 88 18.14 -1.46 22.64
N GLY A 89 18.00 -0.35 21.92
CA GLY A 89 17.69 0.97 22.46
C GLY A 89 18.86 1.65 23.15
N ASN A 90 20.10 1.28 22.80
CA ASN A 90 21.28 1.94 23.36
C ASN A 90 21.71 3.18 22.55
N GLY A 91 21.14 3.39 21.36
CA GLY A 91 21.46 4.51 20.47
C GLY A 91 22.82 4.39 19.79
N ILE A 92 23.36 3.18 19.69
CA ILE A 92 24.66 2.85 19.10
C ILE A 92 24.43 1.83 17.98
N ASP A 93 25.21 1.97 16.92
CA ASP A 93 25.38 0.94 15.88
C ASP A 93 26.48 -0.01 16.38
N ASP A 94 26.08 -1.07 17.07
CA ASP A 94 26.96 -2.01 17.78
C ASP A 94 27.67 -2.94 16.78
N ASP A 95 26.99 -3.33 15.71
CA ASP A 95 27.51 -4.20 14.66
C ASP A 95 28.32 -3.44 13.58
N HIS A 96 28.26 -2.11 13.62
CA HIS A 96 28.94 -1.17 12.71
C HIS A 96 28.49 -1.31 11.24
N ASN A 97 27.25 -1.74 11.01
CA ASN A 97 26.65 -1.89 9.68
C ASN A 97 26.10 -0.54 9.13
N GLY A 98 26.03 0.50 9.97
CA GLY A 98 25.53 1.83 9.65
C GLY A 98 24.08 2.10 10.05
N TYR A 99 23.43 1.19 10.78
CA TYR A 99 22.00 1.21 11.12
C TYR A 99 21.80 1.00 12.62
N VAL A 100 21.70 2.12 13.35
CA VAL A 100 21.59 2.14 14.82
C VAL A 100 20.32 1.44 15.31
N ASP A 101 20.45 0.47 16.22
CA ASP A 101 19.34 -0.20 16.89
C ASP A 101 18.37 -0.91 15.91
N ASP A 102 18.85 -1.50 14.81
CA ASP A 102 18.05 -2.14 13.75
C ASP A 102 17.53 -3.56 14.10
N ILE A 103 16.96 -3.72 15.31
CA ILE A 103 16.66 -5.02 15.94
C ILE A 103 15.79 -5.95 15.10
N HIS A 104 14.72 -5.42 14.47
CA HIS A 104 13.79 -6.22 13.66
C HIS A 104 13.82 -5.83 12.17
N GLY A 105 14.74 -4.95 11.81
CA GLY A 105 14.90 -4.39 10.47
C GLY A 105 15.00 -2.86 10.48
N TRP A 106 14.74 -2.23 9.34
CA TRP A 106 15.08 -0.83 9.11
C TRP A 106 14.05 -0.07 8.28
N ASN A 107 13.94 1.24 8.50
CA ASN A 107 13.07 2.13 7.74
C ASN A 107 13.86 3.17 6.93
N PHE A 108 13.90 2.96 5.61
CA PHE A 108 14.57 3.83 4.64
C PHE A 108 13.79 5.10 4.29
N ILE A 109 12.53 5.20 4.71
CA ILE A 109 11.69 6.38 4.52
C ILE A 109 11.36 7.05 5.86
N GLY A 110 12.19 6.81 6.86
CA GLY A 110 12.21 7.48 8.15
C GLY A 110 13.28 8.58 8.22
N GLY A 111 13.06 9.55 9.09
CA GLY A 111 14.02 10.56 9.49
C GLY A 111 14.72 10.18 10.80
N ALA A 112 15.96 10.62 10.97
CA ALA A 112 16.74 10.37 12.19
C ALA A 112 16.12 10.99 13.46
N ASN A 113 15.13 11.87 13.32
CA ASN A 113 14.34 12.43 14.41
C ASN A 113 13.14 11.56 14.84
N GLY A 114 12.95 10.39 14.20
CA GLY A 114 11.81 9.49 14.42
C GLY A 114 10.56 9.86 13.63
N GLU A 115 10.59 10.88 12.77
CA GLU A 115 9.48 11.15 11.85
C GLU A 115 9.52 10.17 10.67
N ASN A 116 8.36 9.83 10.12
CA ASN A 116 8.25 8.89 9.02
C ASN A 116 7.46 9.47 7.85
N VAL A 117 7.89 9.18 6.63
CA VAL A 117 7.10 9.47 5.43
C VAL A 117 5.92 8.52 5.39
N ASN A 118 4.70 9.07 5.52
CA ASN A 118 3.46 8.33 5.27
C ASN A 118 3.08 8.36 3.80
N HIS A 119 2.81 9.55 3.26
CA HIS A 119 2.48 9.75 1.84
C HIS A 119 3.71 10.22 1.06
N ASP A 120 3.82 9.80 -0.19
CA ASP A 120 4.80 10.33 -1.16
C ASP A 120 4.13 10.50 -2.53
N SER A 121 4.75 11.29 -3.39
CA SER A 121 4.26 11.47 -4.75
C SER A 121 4.64 10.29 -5.65
N TYR A 122 3.78 9.97 -6.61
CA TYR A 122 4.09 9.02 -7.67
C TYR A 122 5.30 9.49 -8.47
N GLU A 123 6.08 8.54 -9.00
CA GLU A 123 7.30 8.85 -9.74
C GLU A 123 6.99 9.75 -10.95
N ILE A 124 5.83 9.57 -11.60
CA ILE A 124 5.39 10.43 -12.70
C ILE A 124 5.22 11.91 -12.27
N ALA A 125 4.72 12.19 -11.06
CA ALA A 125 4.58 13.55 -10.55
C ALA A 125 5.94 14.18 -10.25
N ARG A 126 6.88 13.39 -9.69
CA ARG A 126 8.26 13.82 -9.45
C ARG A 126 9.01 14.10 -10.75
N LEU A 127 8.85 13.24 -11.76
CA LEU A 127 9.39 13.47 -13.10
C LEU A 127 8.78 14.71 -13.75
N TYR A 128 7.47 14.92 -13.60
CA TYR A 128 6.80 16.13 -14.08
C TYR A 128 7.39 17.39 -13.45
N ALA A 129 7.50 17.44 -12.11
CA ALA A 129 8.07 18.58 -11.39
C ALA A 129 9.49 18.90 -11.87
N LYS A 130 10.32 17.86 -12.01
CA LYS A 130 11.69 17.98 -12.53
C LYS A 130 11.74 18.54 -13.95
N TYR A 131 10.97 17.98 -14.86
CA TYR A 131 10.95 18.41 -16.26
C TYR A 131 10.32 19.78 -16.44
N LYS A 132 9.29 20.12 -15.66
CA LYS A 132 8.73 21.46 -15.59
C LYS A 132 9.82 22.48 -15.22
N ALA A 133 10.61 22.21 -14.18
CA ALA A 133 11.72 23.10 -13.80
C ALA A 133 12.76 23.30 -14.92
N MET A 134 12.94 22.32 -15.81
CA MET A 134 13.87 22.41 -16.94
C MET A 134 13.30 23.13 -18.16
N PHE A 135 12.01 22.91 -18.45
CA PHE A 135 11.42 23.19 -19.76
C PHE A 135 10.27 24.20 -19.76
N ASP A 136 9.73 24.58 -18.61
CA ASP A 136 8.63 25.54 -18.54
C ASP A 136 9.03 26.88 -19.18
N GLY A 137 8.19 27.36 -20.10
CA GLY A 137 8.44 28.56 -20.90
C GLY A 137 9.63 28.49 -21.88
N LYS A 138 10.27 27.33 -22.09
CA LYS A 138 11.36 27.19 -23.07
C LYS A 138 10.82 27.12 -24.49
N ASP A 139 11.56 27.75 -25.41
CA ASP A 139 11.32 27.68 -26.85
C ASP A 139 11.87 26.35 -27.39
N PRO A 140 11.01 25.45 -27.89
CA PRO A 140 11.40 24.09 -28.22
C PRO A 140 12.27 24.02 -29.48
N ASP A 141 12.34 25.09 -30.28
CA ASP A 141 13.21 25.18 -31.46
C ASP A 141 14.67 25.53 -31.09
N LYS A 142 14.90 25.99 -29.86
CA LYS A 142 16.23 26.32 -29.32
C LYS A 142 16.86 25.17 -28.52
N LEU A 143 16.15 24.05 -28.38
CA LEU A 143 16.62 22.90 -27.63
C LEU A 143 17.59 22.06 -28.47
N SER A 144 18.62 21.52 -27.82
CA SER A 144 19.46 20.48 -28.43
C SER A 144 18.64 19.22 -28.72
N LYS A 145 19.16 18.32 -29.57
CA LYS A 145 18.50 17.04 -29.87
C LYS A 145 18.21 16.19 -28.61
N LYS A 146 19.09 16.24 -27.61
CA LYS A 146 18.91 15.52 -26.33
C LYS A 146 17.80 16.15 -25.50
N GLU A 147 17.83 17.48 -25.36
CA GLU A 147 16.79 18.23 -24.65
C GLU A 147 15.44 18.09 -25.34
N ARG A 148 15.39 18.02 -26.67
CA ARG A 148 14.15 17.83 -27.41
C ARG A 148 13.46 16.51 -27.07
N LYS A 149 14.24 15.42 -26.96
CA LYS A 149 13.68 14.11 -26.54
C LYS A 149 13.08 14.19 -25.12
N MET A 150 13.77 14.86 -24.20
CA MET A 150 13.27 15.05 -22.82
C MET A 150 12.06 16.00 -22.78
N TYR A 151 12.02 16.99 -23.67
CA TYR A 151 10.89 17.90 -23.82
C TYR A 151 9.64 17.20 -24.37
N ASP A 152 9.81 16.31 -25.35
CA ASP A 152 8.70 15.51 -25.87
C ASP A 152 8.15 14.59 -24.77
N GLU A 153 9.02 13.97 -23.95
CA GLU A 153 8.62 13.19 -22.77
C GLU A 153 7.91 14.05 -21.71
N TYR A 154 8.40 15.27 -21.46
CA TYR A 154 7.74 16.24 -20.59
C TYR A 154 6.31 16.55 -21.02
N LEU A 155 6.05 16.71 -22.32
CA LEU A 155 4.70 16.98 -22.82
C LEU A 155 3.75 15.79 -22.59
N GLU A 156 4.21 14.57 -22.81
CA GLU A 156 3.40 13.35 -22.56
C GLU A 156 3.12 13.16 -21.05
N ILE A 157 4.13 13.37 -20.20
CA ILE A 157 3.97 13.34 -18.75
C ILE A 157 3.01 14.44 -18.30
N LYS A 158 3.17 15.67 -18.78
CA LYS A 158 2.28 16.79 -18.46
C LYS A 158 0.84 16.45 -18.79
N LYS A 159 0.59 15.95 -20.00
CA LYS A 159 -0.74 15.53 -20.43
C LYS A 159 -1.32 14.47 -19.49
N THR A 160 -0.54 13.46 -19.15
CA THR A 160 -0.96 12.38 -18.25
C THR A 160 -1.31 12.91 -16.85
N ILE A 161 -0.48 13.80 -16.29
CA ILE A 161 -0.74 14.45 -15.00
C ILE A 161 -2.01 15.29 -15.05
N ASP A 162 -2.17 16.13 -16.07
CA ASP A 162 -3.34 17.00 -16.22
C ASP A 162 -4.63 16.16 -16.32
N GLU A 163 -4.66 15.16 -17.21
CA GLU A 163 -5.81 14.26 -17.40
C GLU A 163 -6.15 13.49 -16.11
N LYS A 164 -5.14 12.93 -15.42
CA LYS A 164 -5.36 12.20 -14.17
C LYS A 164 -5.87 13.09 -13.06
N ARG A 165 -5.33 14.30 -12.90
CA ARG A 165 -5.80 15.23 -11.87
C ARG A 165 -7.22 15.71 -12.15
N GLU A 166 -7.59 15.96 -13.41
CA GLU A 166 -8.97 16.30 -13.78
C GLU A 166 -9.93 15.14 -13.47
N GLU A 167 -9.56 13.91 -13.84
CA GLU A 167 -10.33 12.69 -13.52
C GLU A 167 -10.53 12.50 -12.02
N LEU A 168 -9.45 12.60 -11.23
CA LEU A 168 -9.51 12.43 -9.78
C LEU A 168 -10.34 13.52 -9.12
N GLN A 169 -10.23 14.78 -9.58
CA GLN A 169 -11.04 15.89 -9.06
C GLN A 169 -12.52 15.68 -9.36
N GLY A 170 -12.86 15.29 -10.58
CA GLY A 170 -14.24 14.99 -10.95
C GLY A 170 -14.85 13.85 -10.11
N ASN A 171 -14.07 12.82 -9.81
CA ASN A 171 -14.50 11.75 -8.90
C ASN A 171 -14.64 12.25 -7.46
N LEU A 172 -13.68 13.00 -6.94
CA LEU A 172 -13.75 13.56 -5.59
C LEU A 172 -15.01 14.42 -5.41
N ASP A 173 -15.30 15.28 -6.38
CA ASP A 173 -16.49 16.15 -6.38
C ASP A 173 -17.77 15.31 -6.43
N LEU A 174 -17.79 14.24 -7.24
CA LEU A 174 -18.93 13.32 -7.32
C LEU A 174 -19.21 12.62 -6.00
N TYR A 175 -18.20 11.97 -5.39
CA TYR A 175 -18.39 11.22 -4.15
C TYR A 175 -18.70 12.13 -2.97
N SER A 176 -18.05 13.29 -2.88
CA SER A 176 -18.36 14.30 -1.86
C SER A 176 -19.80 14.82 -2.03
N GLY A 177 -20.21 15.10 -3.27
CA GLY A 177 -21.58 15.53 -3.56
C GLY A 177 -22.65 14.48 -3.22
N ILE A 178 -22.37 13.19 -3.44
CA ILE A 178 -23.26 12.10 -3.01
C ILE A 178 -23.36 12.06 -1.49
N LYS A 179 -22.22 12.13 -0.77
CA LYS A 179 -22.20 12.13 0.70
C LYS A 179 -22.99 13.32 1.26
N ASP A 180 -22.78 14.51 0.73
CA ASP A 180 -23.48 15.72 1.13
C ASP A 180 -24.99 15.62 0.88
N ALA A 181 -25.40 15.03 -0.25
CA ALA A 181 -26.80 14.81 -0.55
C ALA A 181 -27.45 13.76 0.38
N ILE A 182 -26.73 12.68 0.75
CA ILE A 182 -27.20 11.70 1.75
C ILE A 182 -27.39 12.38 3.12
N ASN A 183 -26.44 13.22 3.54
CA ASN A 183 -26.57 13.99 4.78
C ASN A 183 -27.81 14.90 4.76
N GLN A 184 -28.08 15.56 3.63
CA GLN A 184 -29.30 16.36 3.47
C GLN A 184 -30.58 15.50 3.51
N VAL A 185 -30.56 14.28 2.94
CA VAL A 185 -31.70 13.35 3.05
C VAL A 185 -31.93 12.94 4.51
N LYS A 186 -30.87 12.64 5.27
CA LYS A 186 -30.96 12.37 6.72
C LYS A 186 -31.60 13.53 7.48
N GLU A 187 -31.19 14.76 7.18
CA GLU A 187 -31.77 15.98 7.77
C GLU A 187 -33.24 16.16 7.42
N LEU A 188 -33.63 15.92 6.17
CA LEU A 188 -35.03 16.03 5.72
C LEU A 188 -35.95 15.00 6.38
N VAL A 189 -35.48 13.76 6.55
CA VAL A 189 -36.21 12.69 7.23
C VAL A 189 -36.17 12.88 8.75
N GLY A 190 -35.14 13.55 9.26
CA GLY A 190 -34.89 13.73 10.70
C GLY A 190 -34.39 12.47 11.38
N LYS A 191 -33.65 11.61 10.66
CA LYS A 191 -33.11 10.33 11.16
C LYS A 191 -31.69 10.10 10.66
N GLU A 192 -30.85 9.57 11.53
CA GLU A 192 -29.53 9.04 11.15
C GLU A 192 -29.65 7.67 10.48
N GLU A 193 -30.47 6.78 11.06
CA GLU A 193 -30.74 5.47 10.47
C GLU A 193 -31.96 5.55 9.56
N LEU A 194 -31.74 5.45 8.25
CA LEU A 194 -32.79 5.48 7.23
C LEU A 194 -33.26 4.06 6.90
N THR A 195 -34.56 3.92 6.63
CA THR A 195 -35.17 2.65 6.22
C THR A 195 -35.66 2.71 4.78
N ALA A 196 -35.90 1.55 4.17
CA ALA A 196 -36.48 1.50 2.82
C ALA A 196 -37.84 2.22 2.75
N GLU A 197 -38.66 2.12 3.81
CA GLU A 197 -39.94 2.81 3.90
C GLU A 197 -39.78 4.35 3.94
N ASP A 198 -38.72 4.85 4.58
CA ASP A 198 -38.42 6.29 4.58
C ASP A 198 -38.18 6.79 3.16
N MET A 199 -37.42 6.03 2.36
CA MET A 199 -37.11 6.41 0.97
C MET A 199 -38.34 6.33 0.05
N ASP A 200 -39.20 5.32 0.20
CA ASP A 200 -40.42 5.17 -0.60
C ASP A 200 -41.41 6.33 -0.40
N SER A 201 -41.42 6.91 0.80
CA SER A 201 -42.32 8.00 1.18
C SER A 201 -41.80 9.40 0.83
N LEU A 202 -40.49 9.52 0.59
CA LEU A 202 -39.81 10.80 0.42
C LEU A 202 -39.96 11.32 -1.01
N GLN A 203 -40.45 12.56 -1.14
CA GLN A 203 -40.51 13.28 -2.41
C GLN A 203 -39.56 14.45 -2.38
N VAL A 204 -38.66 14.52 -3.35
CA VAL A 204 -37.65 15.58 -3.49
C VAL A 204 -37.69 16.13 -4.91
N ASP A 205 -37.71 17.46 -5.03
CA ASP A 205 -37.66 18.16 -6.32
C ASP A 205 -36.22 18.43 -6.78
N ASP A 206 -35.27 18.39 -5.86
CA ASP A 206 -33.85 18.60 -6.16
C ASP A 206 -33.25 17.33 -6.82
N PRO A 207 -32.65 17.44 -8.03
CA PRO A 207 -32.10 16.30 -8.73
C PRO A 207 -30.99 15.55 -7.98
N SER A 208 -30.16 16.26 -7.21
CA SER A 208 -29.06 15.66 -6.45
C SER A 208 -29.57 14.87 -5.26
N LEU A 209 -30.59 15.39 -4.55
CA LEU A 209 -31.29 14.66 -3.51
C LEU A 209 -32.04 13.46 -4.08
N GLY A 210 -32.67 13.60 -5.24
CA GLY A 210 -33.32 12.49 -5.94
C GLY A 210 -32.36 11.36 -6.25
N GLN A 211 -31.13 11.67 -6.67
CA GLN A 211 -30.09 10.67 -6.87
C GLN A 211 -29.65 9.99 -5.57
N ALA A 212 -29.47 10.75 -4.48
CA ALA A 212 -29.14 10.19 -3.18
C ALA A 212 -30.23 9.24 -2.67
N VAL A 213 -31.51 9.62 -2.80
CA VAL A 213 -32.66 8.75 -2.45
C VAL A 213 -32.61 7.45 -3.25
N MET A 214 -32.35 7.51 -4.57
CA MET A 214 -32.22 6.29 -5.38
C MET A 214 -31.07 5.39 -4.93
N ILE A 215 -29.91 5.96 -4.57
CA ILE A 215 -28.76 5.19 -4.06
C ILE A 215 -29.14 4.51 -2.74
N LEU A 216 -29.71 5.26 -1.80
CA LEU A 216 -30.15 4.76 -0.50
C LEU A 216 -31.19 3.64 -0.65
N SER A 217 -32.21 3.81 -1.50
CA SER A 217 -33.18 2.76 -1.81
C SER A 217 -32.53 1.48 -2.33
N ASN A 218 -31.54 1.58 -3.22
CA ASN A 218 -30.84 0.41 -3.76
C ASN A 218 -30.00 -0.32 -2.71
N VAL A 219 -29.33 0.42 -1.82
CA VAL A 219 -28.55 -0.17 -0.71
C VAL A 219 -29.47 -0.86 0.30
N LEU A 220 -30.50 -0.16 0.76
CA LEU A 220 -31.42 -0.66 1.78
C LEU A 220 -32.24 -1.86 1.29
N SER A 221 -32.67 -1.86 0.02
CA SER A 221 -33.40 -3.00 -0.56
C SER A 221 -32.55 -4.27 -0.71
N GLN A 222 -31.22 -4.14 -0.74
CA GLN A 222 -30.27 -5.26 -0.75
C GLN A 222 -29.86 -5.71 0.66
N GLY A 223 -30.41 -5.08 1.70
CA GLY A 223 -30.09 -5.39 3.10
C GLY A 223 -28.80 -4.76 3.62
N GLY A 224 -28.20 -3.82 2.87
CA GLY A 224 -27.09 -2.99 3.37
C GLY A 224 -27.59 -1.86 4.27
N THR A 225 -26.66 -1.21 4.95
CA THR A 225 -26.93 -0.09 5.87
C THR A 225 -26.41 1.24 5.33
N VAL A 226 -26.95 2.35 5.86
CA VAL A 226 -26.45 3.70 5.53
C VAL A 226 -25.02 3.87 6.04
N ALA A 227 -24.70 3.34 7.22
CA ALA A 227 -23.36 3.40 7.80
C ALA A 227 -22.30 2.72 6.92
N GLU A 228 -22.61 1.53 6.37
CA GLU A 228 -21.70 0.84 5.44
C GLU A 228 -21.49 1.64 4.14
N LEU A 229 -22.54 2.29 3.64
CA LEU A 229 -22.43 3.17 2.47
C LEU A 229 -21.59 4.42 2.79
N GLU A 230 -21.76 5.03 3.95
CA GLU A 230 -20.97 6.19 4.38
C GLU A 230 -19.49 5.82 4.54
N GLU A 231 -19.17 4.65 5.11
CA GLU A 231 -17.80 4.13 5.19
C GLU A 231 -17.21 3.93 3.79
N GLN A 232 -18.00 3.42 2.83
CA GLN A 232 -17.57 3.28 1.43
C GLN A 232 -17.27 4.63 0.77
N LEU A 233 -18.14 5.62 0.98
CA LEU A 233 -17.96 6.96 0.45
C LEU A 233 -16.74 7.64 1.06
N ASP A 234 -16.50 7.44 2.36
CA ASP A 234 -15.35 8.03 3.06
C ASP A 234 -14.03 7.45 2.56
N GLY A 235 -13.96 6.13 2.41
CA GLY A 235 -12.78 5.50 1.80
C GLY A 235 -12.53 5.97 0.36
N ALA A 236 -13.59 6.19 -0.43
CA ALA A 236 -13.45 6.71 -1.78
C ALA A 236 -12.97 8.17 -1.79
N ILE A 237 -13.58 9.03 -0.98
CA ILE A 237 -13.21 10.46 -0.84
C ILE A 237 -11.76 10.57 -0.38
N GLU A 238 -11.35 9.79 0.63
CA GLU A 238 -9.97 9.75 1.11
C GLU A 238 -9.00 9.33 0.01
N TYR A 239 -9.31 8.25 -0.72
CA TYR A 239 -8.48 7.79 -1.84
C TYR A 239 -8.28 8.88 -2.91
N PHE A 240 -9.36 9.53 -3.38
CA PHE A 240 -9.27 10.55 -4.42
C PHE A 240 -8.55 11.81 -3.91
N SER A 241 -8.83 12.20 -2.67
CA SER A 241 -8.16 13.32 -1.99
C SER A 241 -6.66 13.08 -1.84
N ASN A 242 -6.24 11.94 -1.29
CA ASN A 242 -4.82 11.60 -1.11
C ASN A 242 -4.10 11.48 -2.46
N SER A 243 -4.76 10.90 -3.47
CA SER A 243 -4.24 10.83 -4.84
C SER A 243 -4.01 12.21 -5.45
N LEU A 244 -4.87 13.20 -5.17
CA LEU A 244 -4.72 14.57 -5.67
C LEU A 244 -3.70 15.40 -4.90
N ASN A 245 -3.71 15.27 -3.58
CA ASN A 245 -2.92 16.09 -2.65
C ASN A 245 -1.47 15.60 -2.53
N TYR A 246 -1.24 14.30 -2.74
CA TYR A 246 0.07 13.67 -2.58
C TYR A 246 0.50 12.95 -3.86
N GLY A 247 -0.20 11.88 -4.26
CA GLY A 247 0.24 10.98 -5.34
C GLY A 247 0.53 11.69 -6.67
N TYR A 248 -0.46 12.39 -7.23
CA TYR A 248 -0.34 13.15 -8.47
C TYR A 248 -0.04 14.65 -8.22
N ASN A 249 0.46 15.02 -7.04
CA ASN A 249 0.83 16.40 -6.75
C ASN A 249 2.32 16.66 -7.03
N PRO A 250 2.67 17.41 -8.09
CA PRO A 250 4.07 17.69 -8.40
C PRO A 250 4.75 18.67 -7.44
N ASP A 251 3.98 19.38 -6.61
CA ASP A 251 4.50 20.32 -5.63
C ASP A 251 4.69 19.68 -4.24
N TYR A 252 4.28 18.41 -4.08
CA TYR A 252 4.45 17.66 -2.83
C TYR A 252 5.74 16.82 -2.86
N ASP A 253 6.64 17.11 -1.90
CA ASP A 253 7.86 16.34 -1.68
C ASP A 253 8.12 16.16 -0.19
N PRO A 254 7.91 14.97 0.38
CA PRO A 254 8.14 14.69 1.79
C PRO A 254 9.62 14.46 2.12
N ARG A 255 10.54 14.55 1.14
CA ARG A 255 11.92 14.07 1.31
C ARG A 255 12.73 14.78 2.40
N SER A 256 12.31 15.98 2.82
CA SER A 256 12.91 16.66 3.97
C SER A 256 12.79 15.88 5.29
N ILE A 257 11.81 14.98 5.42
CA ILE A 257 11.65 14.10 6.58
C ILE A 257 12.85 13.15 6.69
N VAL A 258 13.23 12.50 5.58
CA VAL A 258 14.34 11.54 5.55
C VAL A 258 15.70 12.23 5.76
N GLY A 259 15.84 13.45 5.23
CA GLY A 259 17.02 14.30 5.48
C GLY A 259 18.29 13.88 4.72
N ASP A 260 18.16 13.06 3.69
CA ASP A 260 19.23 12.51 2.87
C ASP A 260 19.40 13.27 1.53
N ASP A 261 20.48 12.97 0.79
CA ASP A 261 20.64 13.41 -0.61
C ASP A 261 20.12 12.33 -1.57
N TYR A 262 18.85 12.44 -1.98
CA TYR A 262 18.23 11.47 -2.90
C TYR A 262 19.00 11.28 -4.23
N SER A 263 19.78 12.28 -4.67
CA SER A 263 20.58 12.17 -5.90
C SER A 263 21.84 11.31 -5.72
N ASN A 264 22.33 11.17 -4.49
CA ASN A 264 23.49 10.36 -4.15
C ASN A 264 23.10 8.91 -3.86
N VAL A 265 23.05 8.09 -4.90
CA VAL A 265 22.74 6.64 -4.79
C VAL A 265 23.73 5.82 -3.95
N LYS A 266 24.88 6.41 -3.58
CA LYS A 266 25.90 5.77 -2.74
C LYS A 266 25.76 6.11 -1.26
N GLU A 267 24.86 7.01 -0.91
CA GLU A 267 24.57 7.34 0.49
C GLU A 267 23.98 6.13 1.20
N ARG A 268 24.43 5.91 2.45
CA ARG A 268 24.08 4.81 3.34
C ARG A 268 23.87 5.37 4.76
N GLY A 269 23.25 4.58 5.63
CA GLY A 269 23.05 4.93 7.04
C GLY A 269 22.08 6.08 7.29
N TYR A 270 21.13 6.30 6.37
CA TYR A 270 19.96 7.17 6.59
C TYR A 270 18.74 6.30 6.91
N GLY A 271 17.70 6.92 7.46
CA GLY A 271 16.53 6.22 7.96
C GLY A 271 16.46 6.24 9.48
N ASN A 272 15.63 5.35 10.02
CA ASN A 272 15.56 5.08 11.45
C ASN A 272 15.17 3.60 11.71
N ASN A 273 15.17 3.21 12.98
CA ASN A 273 14.82 1.86 13.44
C ASN A 273 13.31 1.64 13.65
N ASP A 274 12.46 2.60 13.26
CA ASP A 274 11.01 2.43 13.29
C ASP A 274 10.55 1.66 12.04
N ALA A 275 10.75 0.35 12.07
CA ALA A 275 10.41 -0.58 10.99
C ALA A 275 8.90 -0.94 10.92
N GLU A 276 8.08 -0.35 11.79
CA GLU A 276 6.61 -0.42 11.76
C GLU A 276 6.06 0.76 10.95
N GLY A 277 6.50 1.98 11.30
CA GLY A 277 6.05 3.21 10.68
C GLY A 277 4.59 3.56 10.99
N PRO A 278 4.03 4.61 10.37
CA PRO A 278 2.68 5.10 10.65
C PRO A 278 1.54 4.19 10.17
N ASP A 279 1.83 3.30 9.22
CA ASP A 279 0.89 2.28 8.73
C ASP A 279 1.67 1.03 8.36
N ALA A 280 1.43 -0.05 9.11
CA ALA A 280 2.03 -1.36 8.91
C ALA A 280 1.03 -2.40 8.36
N SER A 281 -0.20 -2.00 8.01
CA SER A 281 -1.29 -2.94 7.68
C SER A 281 -0.94 -3.85 6.51
N HIS A 282 -0.32 -3.30 5.47
CA HIS A 282 0.00 -4.06 4.25
C HIS A 282 1.16 -5.03 4.46
N GLY A 283 2.27 -4.58 5.03
CA GLY A 283 3.42 -5.45 5.29
C GLY A 283 3.10 -6.53 6.32
N THR A 284 2.30 -6.23 7.35
CA THR A 284 1.78 -7.22 8.33
C THR A 284 0.96 -8.31 7.63
N HIS A 285 0.05 -7.93 6.73
CA HIS A 285 -0.74 -8.89 5.96
C HIS A 285 0.14 -9.78 5.07
N VAL A 286 1.15 -9.19 4.41
CA VAL A 286 2.14 -9.92 3.59
C VAL A 286 2.95 -10.89 4.46
N ALA A 287 3.47 -10.44 5.60
CA ALA A 287 4.23 -11.26 6.54
C ALA A 287 3.40 -12.42 7.09
N GLY A 288 2.11 -12.19 7.38
CA GLY A 288 1.18 -13.23 7.80
C GLY A 288 1.02 -14.35 6.77
N ILE A 289 0.86 -14.01 5.49
CA ILE A 289 0.80 -15.01 4.41
C ILE A 289 2.09 -15.85 4.38
N ILE A 290 3.25 -15.22 4.54
CA ILE A 290 4.54 -15.90 4.50
C ILE A 290 4.70 -16.84 5.70
N ALA A 291 4.43 -16.35 6.91
CA ALA A 291 5.06 -16.89 8.11
C ALA A 291 4.20 -16.91 9.39
N ALA A 292 2.93 -16.52 9.36
CA ALA A 292 2.05 -16.60 10.54
C ALA A 292 2.18 -17.98 11.22
N ILE A 293 2.25 -17.97 12.56
CA ILE A 293 2.75 -19.11 13.32
C ILE A 293 1.76 -20.27 13.20
N ARG A 294 2.20 -21.32 12.51
CA ARG A 294 1.33 -22.47 12.25
C ARG A 294 0.93 -23.20 13.54
N ASN A 295 -0.34 -23.56 13.66
CA ASN A 295 -0.92 -24.36 14.74
C ASN A 295 -0.89 -23.71 16.14
N ASN A 296 -0.80 -22.37 16.25
CA ASN A 296 -0.91 -21.67 17.54
C ASN A 296 -2.37 -21.36 17.97
N ASN A 297 -3.36 -21.59 17.09
CA ASN A 297 -4.78 -21.25 17.25
C ASN A 297 -5.08 -19.74 17.29
N ILE A 298 -4.19 -18.92 16.75
CA ILE A 298 -4.35 -17.48 16.55
C ILE A 298 -4.36 -17.25 15.03
N GLY A 299 -5.13 -16.27 14.56
CA GLY A 299 -5.07 -15.81 13.17
C GLY A 299 -5.13 -16.92 12.11
N ILE A 300 -4.05 -17.04 11.34
CA ILE A 300 -3.94 -17.98 10.22
C ILE A 300 -2.64 -18.79 10.27
N ASP A 301 -2.61 -19.92 9.57
CA ASP A 301 -1.37 -20.64 9.30
C ASP A 301 -0.64 -20.01 8.09
N GLY A 302 0.58 -19.53 8.30
CA GLY A 302 1.47 -19.07 7.22
C GLY A 302 1.90 -20.19 6.27
N VAL A 303 2.36 -19.83 5.06
CA VAL A 303 2.81 -20.80 4.06
C VAL A 303 4.05 -21.56 4.52
N ALA A 304 5.05 -20.84 5.01
CA ALA A 304 6.33 -21.40 5.45
C ALA A 304 6.32 -21.70 6.95
N ASP A 305 6.93 -22.83 7.30
CA ASP A 305 7.30 -23.16 8.67
C ASP A 305 8.83 -22.99 8.79
N HIS A 306 9.32 -22.43 9.90
CA HIS A 306 10.74 -22.13 10.17
C HIS A 306 11.35 -20.98 9.33
N VAL A 307 10.74 -19.81 9.36
CA VAL A 307 11.33 -18.57 8.82
C VAL A 307 11.44 -17.49 9.89
N ARG A 308 12.28 -16.48 9.63
CA ARG A 308 12.34 -15.24 10.40
C ARG A 308 12.05 -14.06 9.49
N ILE A 309 11.15 -13.17 9.91
CA ILE A 309 10.71 -12.03 9.10
C ILE A 309 11.51 -10.78 9.48
N MET A 310 12.23 -10.22 8.53
CA MET A 310 12.92 -8.94 8.66
C MET A 310 12.05 -7.85 8.04
N SER A 311 11.64 -6.86 8.84
CA SER A 311 10.80 -5.74 8.37
C SER A 311 11.67 -4.65 7.74
N VAL A 312 11.51 -4.41 6.44
CA VAL A 312 12.26 -3.35 5.75
C VAL A 312 11.28 -2.35 5.16
N ARG A 313 11.12 -1.19 5.81
CA ARG A 313 10.19 -0.16 5.34
C ARG A 313 10.84 0.69 4.25
N ALA A 314 10.25 0.66 3.05
CA ALA A 314 10.68 1.48 1.91
C ALA A 314 9.50 1.93 1.02
N VAL A 315 8.26 1.58 1.38
CA VAL A 315 7.06 1.85 0.58
C VAL A 315 6.13 2.80 1.34
N PRO A 316 5.92 4.04 0.85
CA PRO A 316 4.92 4.96 1.37
C PRO A 316 3.52 4.68 0.77
N ASP A 317 2.49 5.42 1.20
CA ASP A 317 1.29 5.64 0.40
C ASP A 317 1.63 6.56 -0.78
N GLY A 318 2.10 5.94 -1.86
CA GLY A 318 2.73 6.57 -3.00
C GLY A 318 3.62 5.58 -3.75
N ASP A 319 4.48 6.09 -4.63
CA ASP A 319 5.51 5.24 -5.27
C ASP A 319 6.79 5.25 -4.42
N GLU A 320 7.38 4.09 -4.25
CA GLU A 320 8.69 3.93 -3.65
C GLU A 320 9.77 4.69 -4.43
N ARG A 321 10.82 5.15 -3.74
CA ARG A 321 11.95 5.83 -4.40
C ARG A 321 13.04 4.83 -4.75
N ASP A 322 13.62 4.94 -5.94
CA ASP A 322 14.60 3.95 -6.46
C ASP A 322 15.83 3.80 -5.56
N LYS A 323 16.28 4.89 -4.93
CA LYS A 323 17.41 4.85 -3.98
C LYS A 323 17.05 4.02 -2.74
N ASP A 324 15.84 4.19 -2.20
CA ASP A 324 15.41 3.52 -0.98
C ASP A 324 15.21 2.03 -1.22
N VAL A 325 14.62 1.66 -2.36
CA VAL A 325 14.53 0.25 -2.80
C VAL A 325 15.92 -0.37 -2.95
N ALA A 326 16.84 0.31 -3.62
CA ALA A 326 18.18 -0.21 -3.82
C ALA A 326 18.92 -0.43 -2.49
N ASN A 327 18.78 0.49 -1.54
CA ASN A 327 19.36 0.35 -0.20
C ASN A 327 18.66 -0.73 0.63
N ALA A 328 17.33 -0.85 0.54
CA ALA A 328 16.56 -1.91 1.21
C ALA A 328 16.97 -3.30 0.77
N ILE A 329 17.19 -3.50 -0.54
CA ILE A 329 17.69 -4.77 -1.08
C ILE A 329 19.09 -5.08 -0.54
N ILE A 330 20.01 -4.11 -0.59
CA ILE A 330 21.39 -4.30 -0.12
C ILE A 330 21.40 -4.61 1.38
N TYR A 331 20.66 -3.84 2.17
CA TYR A 331 20.49 -4.05 3.62
C TYR A 331 20.00 -5.46 3.93
N ALA A 332 18.96 -5.94 3.24
CA ALA A 332 18.44 -7.29 3.43
C ALA A 332 19.51 -8.36 3.14
N VAL A 333 20.27 -8.20 2.05
CA VAL A 333 21.35 -9.14 1.69
C VAL A 333 22.47 -9.12 2.72
N ASP A 334 22.92 -7.93 3.13
CA ASP A 334 24.03 -7.74 4.07
C ASP A 334 23.67 -8.30 5.45
N ASN A 335 22.41 -8.17 5.88
CA ASN A 335 21.86 -8.79 7.09
C ASN A 335 21.41 -10.26 6.91
N GLY A 336 21.83 -10.90 5.81
CA GLY A 336 21.76 -12.34 5.65
C GLY A 336 20.42 -12.90 5.17
N ALA A 337 19.47 -12.05 4.77
CA ALA A 337 18.22 -12.50 4.14
C ALA A 337 18.51 -13.43 2.95
N LYS A 338 17.77 -14.54 2.87
CA LYS A 338 17.90 -15.51 1.76
C LYS A 338 16.75 -15.40 0.78
N VAL A 339 15.67 -14.75 1.19
CA VAL A 339 14.53 -14.42 0.35
C VAL A 339 14.19 -12.96 0.61
N ILE A 340 13.93 -12.21 -0.45
CA ILE A 340 13.44 -10.85 -0.39
C ILE A 340 12.07 -10.83 -1.06
N ASN A 341 11.03 -10.46 -0.32
CA ASN A 341 9.69 -10.22 -0.82
C ASN A 341 9.48 -8.72 -1.02
N MET A 342 9.03 -8.33 -2.22
CA MET A 342 8.75 -6.94 -2.59
C MET A 342 7.32 -6.86 -3.11
N SER A 343 6.38 -6.32 -2.32
CA SER A 343 4.96 -6.25 -2.68
C SER A 343 4.55 -4.88 -3.22
N PHE A 344 5.38 -4.33 -4.11
CA PHE A 344 5.19 -3.02 -4.71
C PHE A 344 5.61 -3.03 -6.18
N GLY A 345 5.26 -1.97 -6.89
CA GLY A 345 5.71 -1.73 -8.26
C GLY A 345 5.10 -0.45 -8.82
N LYS A 346 5.88 0.24 -9.65
CA LYS A 346 5.51 1.53 -10.24
C LYS A 346 5.69 1.58 -11.75
N GLY A 347 4.94 2.46 -12.40
CA GLY A 347 4.93 2.61 -13.86
C GLY A 347 6.09 3.43 -14.44
N TYR A 348 6.79 4.19 -13.59
CA TYR A 348 7.88 5.10 -13.98
C TYR A 348 9.07 4.90 -13.04
N ALA A 349 10.28 5.17 -13.51
CA ALA A 349 11.48 5.11 -12.68
C ALA A 349 12.42 6.27 -13.01
N TRP A 350 13.02 6.87 -11.99
CA TRP A 350 14.05 7.89 -12.14
C TRP A 350 15.43 7.26 -12.36
N ASN A 351 15.75 6.23 -11.57
CA ASN A 351 17.06 5.58 -11.54
C ASN A 351 16.93 4.06 -11.40
N LYS A 352 16.36 3.45 -12.44
CA LYS A 352 16.28 1.99 -12.58
C LYS A 352 17.65 1.29 -12.44
N GLU A 353 18.73 1.93 -12.88
CA GLU A 353 20.08 1.35 -12.82
C GLU A 353 20.55 1.09 -11.37
N ALA A 354 20.14 1.93 -10.41
CA ALA A 354 20.46 1.71 -9.00
C ALA A 354 19.80 0.42 -8.47
N VAL A 355 18.52 0.23 -8.77
CA VAL A 355 17.76 -0.96 -8.39
C VAL A 355 18.32 -2.20 -9.09
N ASP A 356 18.62 -2.13 -10.39
CA ASP A 356 19.19 -3.26 -11.15
C ASP A 356 20.54 -3.71 -10.58
N LYS A 357 21.36 -2.79 -10.07
CA LYS A 357 22.63 -3.11 -9.41
C LYS A 357 22.42 -3.77 -8.06
N ALA A 358 21.43 -3.33 -7.27
CA ALA A 358 21.08 -3.95 -6.00
C ALA A 358 20.52 -5.36 -6.21
N VAL A 359 19.64 -5.56 -7.20
CA VAL A 359 19.14 -6.89 -7.57
C VAL A 359 20.25 -7.82 -8.05
N LYS A 360 21.29 -7.31 -8.72
CA LYS A 360 22.47 -8.11 -9.11
C LYS A 360 23.40 -8.41 -7.92
N TYR A 361 23.36 -7.58 -6.88
CA TYR A 361 24.15 -7.78 -5.66
C TYR A 361 23.55 -8.91 -4.81
N ALA A 362 22.23 -8.99 -4.74
CA ALA A 362 21.47 -10.14 -4.26
C ALA A 362 21.69 -11.38 -5.16
#